data_AF-A0A437CXL7-F1
#
_entry.id   AF-A0A437CXL7-F1
#
_cell.length_a   1.000
_cell.length_b   1.000
_cell.length_c   1.000
_cell.angle_alpha   90.00
_cell.angle_beta   90.00
_cell.angle_gamma   90.00
#
_symmetry.space_group_name_H-M   'P 1'
#
loop_
_entity.id
_entity.type
_entity.pdbx_description
1 polymer ?
#
loop_
_entity_poly.entity_id
_entity_poly.type
_entity_poly.pdbx_seq_one_letter_code
_entity_poly.pdbx_strand_id
1 'polypeptide(L)'
;MLDIREKTRQNRIQRRRRNPQRPITNSILSIPGSSTLHVALEASRKMSCHSSVTHLRVSSVGQAERVPVHLLPCEIEHNGSAQVSQYFTATMSDHKGEKSVSFRGRGLKGQEVCCPAGYTGLVLKDVNKPGSDQEDRTVRVSSVFDKLTYWNLDNPPTSDDTVVMAMDWPELAKAIHEPVDE
;
A
#
# COMPACT_ATOMS: atom_id res chain seq x y z
N MET A 1 49.84 -23.94 1.80
CA MET A 1 50.37 -22.62 1.40
C MET A 1 49.17 -21.85 0.88
N LEU A 2 48.55 -21.07 1.77
CA LEU A 2 47.21 -20.50 1.60
C LEU A 2 47.29 -19.16 0.87
N ASP A 3 46.46 -19.01 -0.14
CA ASP A 3 46.45 -17.91 -1.10
C ASP A 3 45.92 -16.61 -0.47
N ILE A 4 46.68 -15.52 -0.65
CA ILE A 4 46.61 -14.26 0.10
C ILE A 4 45.73 -13.27 -0.67
N ARG A 5 44.48 -13.66 -0.95
CA ARG A 5 43.50 -12.76 -1.61
C ARG A 5 42.13 -12.67 -0.95
N GLU A 6 42.02 -13.15 0.29
CA GLU A 6 40.76 -13.11 1.06
C GLU A 6 40.82 -12.22 2.33
N LYS A 7 41.85 -11.38 2.48
CA LYS A 7 42.05 -10.53 3.69
C LYS A 7 41.86 -9.01 3.50
N THR A 8 41.36 -8.54 2.35
CA THR A 8 41.23 -7.09 2.09
C THR A 8 39.82 -6.66 1.65
N ARG A 9 38.78 -7.24 2.25
CA ARG A 9 37.42 -6.68 2.17
C ARG A 9 36.57 -6.82 3.44
N GLN A 10 37.14 -7.31 4.53
CA GLN A 10 36.54 -7.27 5.87
C GLN A 10 36.90 -6.00 6.67
N ASN A 11 37.65 -5.05 6.09
CA ASN A 11 38.14 -3.86 6.80
C ASN A 11 37.32 -2.57 6.54
N ARG A 12 36.06 -2.69 6.14
CA ARG A 12 35.14 -1.55 5.93
C ARG A 12 33.89 -1.58 6.83
N ILE A 13 33.90 -2.42 7.85
CA ILE A 13 32.82 -2.55 8.84
C ILE A 13 33.46 -2.52 10.23
N GLN A 14 34.02 -1.37 10.64
CA GLN A 14 34.32 -1.12 12.06
C GLN A 14 34.81 0.32 12.34
N ARG A 15 34.13 1.37 11.88
CA ARG A 15 34.33 2.71 12.49
C ARG A 15 33.02 3.48 12.55
N ARG A 16 32.73 3.93 13.79
CA ARG A 16 31.75 4.96 14.21
C ARG A 16 30.39 4.47 14.72
N ARG A 17 30.42 3.79 15.87
CA ARG A 17 29.45 4.01 16.95
C ARG A 17 30.19 4.62 18.16
N ARG A 18 29.86 5.86 18.54
CA ARG A 18 29.49 6.29 19.91
C ARG A 18 29.38 7.82 20.01
N ASN A 19 28.26 8.18 20.63
CA ASN A 19 27.72 9.48 21.07
C ASN A 19 28.61 10.14 22.14
N PRO A 20 28.47 11.45 22.47
CA PRO A 20 27.49 11.82 23.52
C PRO A 20 26.73 13.15 23.33
N GLN A 21 25.70 13.32 24.15
CA GLN A 21 24.68 14.38 24.22
C GLN A 21 25.09 15.71 24.89
N ARG A 22 24.40 16.81 24.48
CA ARG A 22 23.80 17.99 25.21
C ARG A 22 24.73 18.93 26.02
N PRO A 23 24.40 20.22 26.31
CA PRO A 23 23.09 20.88 26.51
C PRO A 23 22.85 22.21 25.73
N ILE A 24 21.61 22.57 25.38
CA ILE A 24 20.70 23.57 26.01
C ILE A 24 21.38 24.90 26.38
N THR A 25 21.06 25.97 25.63
CA THR A 25 21.24 27.37 26.07
C THR A 25 19.89 28.07 25.99
N ASN A 26 19.33 28.35 27.18
CA ASN A 26 18.29 29.36 27.36
C ASN A 26 18.95 30.74 27.26
N SER A 27 18.42 31.61 26.40
CA SER A 27 18.72 33.04 26.44
C SER A 27 17.41 33.78 26.68
N ILE A 28 17.13 34.05 27.96
CA ILE A 28 16.20 35.07 28.42
C ILE A 28 17.00 36.35 28.52
N LEU A 29 16.59 37.40 27.81
CA LEU A 29 16.95 38.77 28.16
C LEU A 29 15.71 39.65 27.99
N SER A 30 15.12 40.04 29.13
CA SER A 30 14.10 41.08 29.24
C SER A 30 14.76 42.46 29.28
N ILE A 31 14.23 43.44 28.55
CA ILE A 31 14.30 44.87 28.90
C ILE A 31 12.95 45.53 28.52
N PRO A 32 12.37 46.40 29.38
CA PRO A 32 10.99 46.89 29.24
C PRO A 32 10.89 48.20 28.44
N GLY A 33 9.73 48.44 27.81
CA GLY A 33 9.46 49.68 27.09
C GLY A 33 7.98 49.85 26.71
N SER A 34 7.30 50.65 27.52
CA SER A 34 5.99 51.31 27.40
C SER A 34 5.21 51.30 26.07
N SER A 35 3.91 50.98 26.20
CA SER A 35 2.72 51.57 25.55
C SER A 35 2.60 51.57 24.03
N THR A 36 1.54 50.92 23.50
CA THR A 36 0.31 51.58 22.98
C THR A 36 -0.54 50.54 22.22
N LEU A 37 -1.86 50.61 22.41
CA LEU A 37 -2.90 49.73 21.89
C LEU A 37 -2.90 49.63 20.35
N HIS A 38 -2.97 48.41 19.83
CA HIS A 38 -3.63 48.13 18.55
C HIS A 38 -4.59 46.96 18.78
N VAL A 39 -5.89 47.26 18.71
CA VAL A 39 -6.95 46.26 18.54
C VAL A 39 -6.73 45.64 17.15
N ALA A 40 -6.09 44.48 17.11
CA ALA A 40 -6.11 43.62 15.94
C ALA A 40 -7.20 42.58 16.18
N LEU A 41 -8.30 42.75 15.45
CA LEU A 41 -9.28 41.71 15.20
C LEU A 41 -8.48 40.49 14.69
N GLU A 42 -8.33 39.46 15.52
CA GLU A 42 -7.71 38.21 15.10
C GLU A 42 -8.69 37.54 14.15
N ALA A 43 -8.63 37.95 12.88
CA ALA A 43 -9.13 37.16 11.78
C ALA A 43 -8.46 35.81 11.92
N SER A 44 -9.23 34.83 12.41
CA SER A 44 -8.93 33.41 12.39
C SER A 44 -8.09 33.14 11.15
N ARG A 45 -6.78 32.95 11.33
CA ARG A 45 -5.93 32.37 10.29
C ARG A 45 -6.58 31.02 10.03
N LYS A 46 -7.43 30.95 9.00
CA LYS A 46 -7.68 29.71 8.30
C LYS A 46 -6.29 29.27 7.89
N MET A 47 -5.69 28.37 8.65
CA MET A 47 -4.76 27.42 8.09
C MET A 47 -5.53 26.84 6.91
N SER A 48 -5.17 27.25 5.70
CA SER A 48 -5.57 26.54 4.50
C SER A 48 -4.87 25.20 4.60
N CYS A 49 -5.50 24.28 5.35
CA CYS A 49 -5.24 22.88 5.21
C CYS A 49 -5.62 22.60 3.77
N HIS A 50 -4.62 22.41 2.92
CA HIS A 50 -4.84 21.91 1.57
C HIS A 50 -5.22 20.44 1.72
N SER A 51 -6.44 20.18 2.18
CA SER A 51 -7.01 18.85 2.23
C SER A 51 -7.66 18.58 0.89
N SER A 52 -6.91 18.00 -0.04
CA SER A 52 -7.52 17.45 -1.25
C SER A 52 -8.41 16.27 -0.85
N VAL A 53 -9.63 16.24 -1.38
CA VAL A 53 -10.62 15.20 -1.10
C VAL A 53 -10.69 14.22 -2.26
N THR A 54 -10.83 12.93 -1.94
CA THR A 54 -11.09 11.88 -2.94
C THR A 54 -12.57 11.52 -2.94
N HIS A 55 -13.27 11.86 -4.02
CA HIS A 55 -14.67 11.51 -4.22
C HIS A 55 -14.78 10.16 -4.94
N LEU A 56 -15.45 9.20 -4.32
CA LEU A 56 -15.76 7.90 -4.93
C LEU A 56 -17.18 7.91 -5.51
N ARG A 57 -17.30 7.63 -6.81
CA ARG A 57 -18.60 7.35 -7.45
C ARG A 57 -18.92 5.86 -7.34
N VAL A 58 -19.83 5.53 -6.43
CA VAL A 58 -20.22 4.15 -6.06
C VAL A 58 -21.38 3.61 -6.90
N SER A 59 -22.11 4.46 -7.65
CA SER A 59 -23.32 4.07 -8.39
C SER A 59 -23.14 2.93 -9.39
N SER A 60 -21.90 2.60 -9.76
CA SER A 60 -21.59 1.51 -10.68
C SER A 60 -21.30 0.16 -10.02
N VAL A 61 -21.20 0.03 -8.69
CA VAL A 61 -20.78 -1.25 -8.05
C VAL A 61 -21.68 -2.43 -8.45
N GLY A 62 -23.00 -2.27 -8.39
CA GLY A 62 -23.95 -3.35 -8.73
C GLY A 62 -23.99 -3.72 -10.21
N GLN A 63 -23.48 -2.87 -11.09
CA GLN A 63 -23.45 -3.06 -12.56
C GLN A 63 -22.04 -3.35 -13.08
N ALA A 64 -21.02 -3.26 -12.22
CA ALA A 64 -19.64 -3.41 -12.61
C ALA A 64 -19.31 -4.86 -12.97
N GLU A 65 -18.47 -5.03 -13.98
CA GLU A 65 -18.00 -6.34 -14.42
C GLU A 65 -17.13 -6.99 -13.34
N ARG A 66 -17.33 -8.30 -13.14
CA ARG A 66 -16.45 -9.13 -12.29
C ARG A 66 -15.23 -9.56 -13.09
N VAL A 67 -14.05 -9.21 -12.61
CA VAL A 67 -12.80 -9.48 -13.32
C VAL A 67 -11.88 -10.41 -12.53
N PRO A 68 -11.12 -11.30 -13.19
CA PRO A 68 -10.06 -12.06 -12.53
C PRO A 68 -8.90 -11.13 -12.13
N VAL A 69 -8.40 -11.30 -10.92
CA VAL A 69 -7.27 -10.54 -10.38
C VAL A 69 -6.14 -11.50 -9.99
N HIS A 70 -4.91 -11.16 -10.37
CA HIS A 70 -3.72 -11.96 -10.07
C HIS A 70 -2.71 -11.09 -9.31
N LEU A 71 -2.27 -11.54 -8.15
CA LEU A 71 -1.17 -10.93 -7.40
C LEU A 71 0.10 -11.73 -7.63
N LEU A 72 1.06 -11.16 -8.37
CA LEU A 72 2.30 -11.81 -8.77
C LEU A 72 3.43 -11.54 -7.75
N PRO A 73 4.38 -12.48 -7.56
CA PRO A 73 5.53 -12.31 -6.67
C PRO A 73 6.66 -11.52 -7.36
N CYS A 74 6.30 -10.49 -8.12
CA CYS A 74 7.24 -9.62 -8.83
C CYS A 74 6.60 -8.28 -9.17
N GLU A 75 7.44 -7.26 -9.31
CA GLU A 75 7.02 -5.95 -9.80
C GLU A 75 7.13 -5.90 -11.33
N ILE A 76 6.14 -5.27 -11.97
CA ILE A 76 6.12 -5.00 -13.41
C ILE A 76 6.03 -3.49 -13.58
N GLU A 77 7.06 -2.87 -14.14
CA GLU A 77 7.12 -1.40 -14.32
C GLU A 77 6.05 -0.87 -15.30
N HIS A 78 5.58 -1.72 -16.20
CA HIS A 78 4.56 -1.36 -17.18
C HIS A 78 3.15 -1.39 -16.58
N ASN A 79 2.51 -0.22 -16.49
CA ASN A 79 1.15 -0.04 -15.95
C ASN A 79 0.05 0.04 -17.04
N GLY A 80 0.30 -0.48 -18.23
CA GLY A 80 -0.64 -0.47 -19.35
C GLY A 80 -1.39 -1.79 -19.56
N SER A 81 -2.07 -1.90 -20.70
CA SER A 81 -2.76 -3.13 -21.10
C SER A 81 -1.76 -4.27 -21.36
N ALA A 82 -2.16 -5.50 -21.05
CA ALA A 82 -1.39 -6.70 -21.31
C ALA A 82 -2.30 -7.83 -21.83
N GLN A 83 -1.75 -8.69 -22.70
CA GLN A 83 -2.47 -9.83 -23.28
C GLN A 83 -2.50 -11.02 -22.31
N VAL A 84 -3.07 -10.81 -21.11
CA VAL A 84 -3.08 -11.79 -20.01
C VAL A 84 -3.79 -13.07 -20.41
N SER A 85 -4.95 -12.97 -21.07
CA SER A 85 -5.72 -14.14 -21.53
C SER A 85 -4.91 -15.05 -22.44
N GLN A 86 -4.16 -14.47 -23.38
CA GLN A 86 -3.39 -15.19 -24.39
C GLN A 86 -2.13 -15.87 -23.82
N TYR A 87 -1.40 -15.21 -22.92
CA TYR A 87 -0.10 -15.70 -22.48
C TYR A 87 -0.11 -16.31 -21.09
N PHE A 88 -0.90 -15.76 -20.17
CA PHE A 88 -0.91 -16.17 -18.76
C PHE A 88 -2.06 -17.12 -18.48
N THR A 89 -3.31 -16.73 -18.76
CA THR A 89 -4.47 -17.57 -18.46
C THR A 89 -4.48 -18.84 -19.32
N ALA A 90 -4.12 -18.75 -20.60
CA ALA A 90 -4.10 -19.90 -21.50
C ALA A 90 -3.08 -21.00 -21.13
N THR A 91 -2.03 -20.64 -20.38
CA THR A 91 -0.97 -21.58 -19.97
C THR A 91 -1.10 -22.04 -18.52
N MET A 92 -2.16 -21.58 -17.82
CA MET A 92 -2.43 -21.96 -16.45
C MET A 92 -3.00 -23.38 -16.38
N SER A 93 -2.43 -24.18 -15.49
CA SER A 93 -2.97 -25.48 -15.08
C SER A 93 -3.64 -25.35 -13.71
N ASP A 94 -4.79 -25.99 -13.55
CA ASP A 94 -5.53 -26.06 -12.28
C ASP A 94 -5.73 -27.53 -11.92
N HIS A 95 -5.14 -27.96 -10.81
CA HIS A 95 -5.26 -29.33 -10.32
C HIS A 95 -5.60 -29.32 -8.84
N LYS A 96 -6.82 -29.77 -8.50
CA LYS A 96 -7.34 -29.84 -7.13
C LYS A 96 -7.26 -28.50 -6.36
N GLY A 97 -7.43 -27.37 -7.05
CA GLY A 97 -7.40 -26.04 -6.44
C GLY A 97 -5.99 -25.44 -6.30
N GLU A 98 -4.94 -26.21 -6.62
CA GLU A 98 -3.59 -25.68 -6.80
C GLU A 98 -3.42 -25.24 -8.26
N LYS A 99 -3.15 -23.96 -8.46
CA LYS A 99 -2.89 -23.39 -9.78
C LYS A 99 -1.39 -23.35 -10.05
N SER A 100 -0.99 -23.56 -11.29
CA SER A 100 0.40 -23.42 -11.72
C SER A 100 0.50 -22.77 -13.09
N VAL A 101 1.50 -21.92 -13.29
CA VAL A 101 1.75 -21.21 -14.56
C VAL A 101 3.22 -20.84 -14.65
N SER A 102 3.72 -20.60 -15.86
CA SER A 102 5.06 -20.02 -16.05
C SER A 102 4.94 -18.55 -16.39
N PHE A 103 5.68 -17.70 -15.67
CA PHE A 103 5.81 -16.28 -15.99
C PHE A 103 7.28 -15.94 -16.20
N ARG A 104 7.62 -15.43 -17.39
CA ARG A 104 9.01 -15.11 -17.78
C ARG A 104 9.97 -16.31 -17.62
N GLY A 105 9.48 -17.53 -17.86
CA GLY A 105 10.25 -18.76 -17.73
C GLY A 105 10.41 -19.28 -16.30
N ARG A 106 9.73 -18.67 -15.31
CA ARG A 106 9.77 -19.09 -13.91
C ARG A 106 8.44 -19.72 -13.50
N GLY A 107 8.51 -20.83 -12.77
CA GLY A 107 7.34 -21.53 -12.27
C GLY A 107 6.67 -20.74 -11.14
N LEU A 108 5.37 -20.50 -11.27
CA LEU A 108 4.55 -19.94 -10.23
C LEU A 108 3.55 -20.98 -9.75
N LYS A 109 3.31 -21.00 -8.44
CA LYS A 109 2.28 -21.78 -7.78
C LYS A 109 1.28 -20.82 -7.16
N GLY A 110 -0.01 -21.06 -7.37
CA GLY A 110 -1.05 -20.13 -7.00
C GLY A 110 -2.22 -20.78 -6.30
N GLN A 111 -2.90 -19.97 -5.51
CA GLN A 111 -4.10 -20.34 -4.77
C GLN A 111 -5.13 -19.21 -4.89
N GLU A 112 -6.41 -19.57 -4.94
CA GLU A 112 -7.48 -18.58 -4.84
C GLU A 112 -7.66 -18.14 -3.39
N VAL A 113 -7.61 -16.83 -3.17
CA VAL A 113 -7.87 -16.18 -1.90
C VAL A 113 -9.17 -15.41 -2.05
N CYS A 114 -10.18 -15.79 -1.27
CA CYS A 114 -11.48 -15.13 -1.28
C CYS A 114 -11.42 -13.81 -0.51
N CYS A 115 -12.22 -12.84 -0.94
CA CYS A 115 -12.45 -11.66 -0.11
C CYS A 115 -13.15 -12.06 1.21
N PRO A 116 -12.91 -11.32 2.31
CA PRO A 116 -13.52 -11.61 3.61
C PRO A 116 -15.05 -11.55 3.54
N ALA A 117 -15.73 -12.29 4.41
CA ALA A 117 -17.19 -12.39 4.39
C ALA A 117 -17.86 -11.02 4.54
N GLY A 118 -18.76 -10.68 3.61
CA GLY A 118 -19.42 -9.37 3.56
C GLY A 118 -18.63 -8.26 2.86
N TYR A 119 -17.44 -8.57 2.30
CA TYR A 119 -16.62 -7.63 1.54
C TYR A 119 -16.55 -8.01 0.06
N THR A 120 -16.29 -7.01 -0.78
CA THR A 120 -15.98 -7.17 -2.20
C THR A 120 -14.76 -6.32 -2.55
N GLY A 121 -13.93 -6.81 -3.46
CA GLY A 121 -12.85 -6.05 -4.06
C GLY A 121 -13.37 -5.06 -5.09
N LEU A 122 -12.82 -3.84 -5.09
CA LEU A 122 -13.12 -2.79 -6.07
C LEU A 122 -11.86 -2.41 -6.85
N VAL A 123 -11.96 -2.35 -8.18
CA VAL A 123 -10.93 -1.76 -9.03
C VAL A 123 -11.36 -0.34 -9.39
N LEU A 124 -10.62 0.64 -8.89
CA LEU A 124 -10.91 2.06 -9.07
C LEU A 124 -10.09 2.65 -10.22
N LYS A 125 -10.71 3.54 -10.98
CA LYS A 125 -10.02 4.37 -12.00
C LYS A 125 -10.33 5.83 -11.76
N ASP A 126 -9.31 6.67 -11.88
CA ASP A 126 -9.51 8.13 -11.87
C ASP A 126 -10.41 8.52 -13.07
N VAL A 127 -11.36 9.41 -12.80
CA VAL A 127 -12.23 9.99 -13.84
C VAL A 127 -11.44 11.03 -14.62
N ASN A 128 -10.67 11.85 -13.90
CA ASN A 128 -9.71 12.81 -14.42
C ASN A 128 -8.43 12.67 -13.61
N LYS A 129 -7.26 12.67 -14.27
CA LYS A 129 -5.99 12.77 -13.56
C LYS A 129 -5.83 14.20 -13.06
N PRO A 130 -5.75 14.46 -11.74
CA PRO A 130 -5.52 15.80 -11.23
C PRO A 130 -4.17 16.32 -11.73
N GLY A 131 -4.08 17.62 -11.99
CA GLY A 131 -2.85 18.27 -12.45
C GLY A 131 -1.81 18.44 -11.33
N SER A 132 -2.26 18.37 -10.08
CA SER A 132 -1.46 18.48 -8.87
C SER A 132 -2.09 17.73 -7.69
N ASP A 133 -1.29 17.42 -6.67
CA ASP A 133 -1.76 16.71 -5.46
C ASP A 133 -2.68 17.57 -4.56
N GLN A 134 -2.83 18.86 -4.89
CA GLN A 134 -3.68 19.80 -4.16
C GLN A 134 -5.13 19.85 -4.68
N GLU A 135 -5.41 19.18 -5.80
CA GLU A 135 -6.75 19.14 -6.41
C GLU A 135 -7.58 17.98 -5.87
N ASP A 136 -8.88 18.22 -5.73
CA ASP A 136 -9.83 17.15 -5.46
C ASP A 136 -9.83 16.14 -6.61
N ARG A 137 -9.81 14.86 -6.25
CA ARG A 137 -9.77 13.75 -7.21
C ARG A 137 -11.08 13.00 -7.18
N THR A 138 -11.57 12.62 -8.36
CA THR A 138 -12.75 11.76 -8.47
C THR A 138 -12.34 10.41 -9.05
N VAL A 139 -12.67 9.34 -8.34
CA VAL A 139 -12.49 7.96 -8.77
C VAL A 139 -13.84 7.29 -9.01
N ARG A 140 -13.89 6.37 -9.96
CA ARG A 140 -15.06 5.53 -10.25
C ARG A 140 -14.70 4.06 -10.16
N VAL A 141 -15.69 3.24 -9.83
CA VAL A 141 -15.55 1.78 -9.89
C VAL A 141 -15.54 1.35 -11.35
N SER A 142 -14.44 0.73 -11.77
CA SER A 142 -14.26 0.16 -13.12
C SER A 142 -14.70 -1.29 -13.19
N SER A 143 -14.41 -2.06 -12.16
CA SER A 143 -14.72 -3.49 -12.06
C SER A 143 -14.69 -3.91 -10.60
N VAL A 144 -15.20 -5.11 -10.33
CA VAL A 144 -15.25 -5.72 -9.00
C VAL A 144 -14.66 -7.11 -9.03
N PHE A 145 -14.30 -7.65 -7.87
CA PHE A 145 -13.87 -9.04 -7.73
C PHE A 145 -14.22 -9.56 -6.34
N ASP A 146 -14.59 -10.84 -6.27
CA ASP A 146 -14.93 -11.51 -5.00
C ASP A 146 -13.77 -12.38 -4.49
N LYS A 147 -12.75 -12.58 -5.33
CA LYS A 147 -11.55 -13.37 -5.06
C LYS A 147 -10.39 -12.92 -5.94
N LEU A 148 -9.18 -13.19 -5.51
CA LEU A 148 -7.95 -13.02 -6.30
C LEU A 148 -7.15 -14.32 -6.32
N THR A 149 -6.32 -14.50 -7.34
CA THR A 149 -5.30 -15.57 -7.31
C THR A 149 -3.99 -14.99 -6.80
N TYR A 150 -3.53 -15.50 -5.67
CA TYR A 150 -2.22 -15.17 -5.12
C TYR A 150 -1.19 -16.16 -5.63
N TRP A 151 -0.04 -15.67 -6.09
CA TRP A 151 1.03 -16.46 -6.69
C TRP A 151 2.31 -16.36 -5.88
N ASN A 152 2.88 -17.50 -5.54
CA ASN A 152 4.23 -17.64 -5.01
C ASN A 152 5.16 -18.23 -6.08
N LEU A 153 6.46 -17.99 -5.88
CA LEU A 153 7.51 -18.54 -6.70
C LEU A 153 7.85 -19.95 -6.22
N ASP A 154 7.76 -20.93 -7.13
CA ASP A 154 8.12 -22.35 -6.98
C ASP A 154 7.35 -23.15 -5.89
N ASN A 155 6.94 -22.50 -4.79
CA ASN A 155 6.21 -23.10 -3.67
C ASN A 155 4.75 -22.62 -3.65
N PRO A 156 3.79 -23.47 -3.25
CA PRO A 156 2.41 -23.06 -3.11
C PRO A 156 2.25 -22.01 -1.99
N PRO A 157 1.25 -21.11 -2.10
CA PRO A 157 0.85 -20.27 -0.98
C PRO A 157 0.49 -21.06 0.27
N THR A 158 0.70 -20.43 1.42
CA THR A 158 0.44 -20.99 2.75
C THR A 158 -0.36 -20.01 3.61
N SER A 159 -0.87 -20.47 4.74
CA SER A 159 -1.56 -19.62 5.72
C SER A 159 -0.68 -18.52 6.30
N ASP A 160 0.63 -18.71 6.29
CA ASP A 160 1.61 -17.81 6.91
C ASP A 160 2.04 -16.68 5.96
N ASP A 161 1.57 -16.71 4.71
CA ASP A 161 1.80 -15.63 3.76
C ASP A 161 1.06 -14.36 4.21
N THR A 162 1.77 -13.23 4.20
CA THR A 162 1.26 -11.95 4.71
C THR A 162 -0.04 -11.51 4.06
N VAL A 163 -0.22 -11.80 2.76
CA VAL A 163 -1.45 -11.49 2.02
C VAL A 163 -2.62 -12.33 2.51
N VAL A 164 -2.40 -13.61 2.81
CA VAL A 164 -3.43 -14.51 3.31
C VAL A 164 -3.83 -14.08 4.72
N MET A 165 -2.85 -13.85 5.60
CA MET A 165 -3.09 -13.33 6.95
C MET A 165 -3.81 -11.97 6.95
N ALA A 166 -3.52 -11.10 5.98
CA ALA A 166 -4.17 -9.80 5.87
C ALA A 166 -5.67 -9.89 5.55
N MET A 167 -6.14 -11.00 4.98
CA MET A 167 -7.57 -11.21 4.73
C MET A 167 -8.37 -11.43 6.02
N ASP A 168 -7.74 -11.83 7.12
CA ASP A 168 -8.42 -11.99 8.41
C ASP A 168 -8.58 -10.65 9.17
N TRP A 169 -7.84 -9.61 8.75
CA TRP A 169 -7.84 -8.30 9.41
C TRP A 169 -9.23 -7.65 9.52
N PRO A 170 -10.10 -7.66 8.49
CA PRO A 170 -11.41 -6.99 8.59
C PRO A 170 -12.31 -7.55 9.69
N GLU A 171 -12.26 -8.86 9.96
CA GLU A 171 -13.01 -9.47 11.06
C GLU A 171 -12.50 -8.96 12.42
N LEU A 172 -11.18 -8.94 12.60
CA LEU A 172 -10.56 -8.40 13.81
C LEU A 172 -10.83 -6.90 13.98
N ALA A 173 -10.74 -6.12 12.91
CA ALA A 173 -11.02 -4.69 12.91
C ALA A 173 -12.48 -4.41 13.31
N LYS A 174 -13.42 -5.23 12.83
CA LYS A 174 -14.83 -5.12 13.23
C LYS A 174 -14.99 -5.29 14.74
N ALA A 175 -14.39 -6.33 15.32
CA ALA A 175 -14.49 -6.59 16.76
C ALA A 175 -13.87 -5.47 17.62
N ILE A 176 -12.79 -4.83 17.16
CA ILE A 176 -12.11 -3.73 17.89
C ILE A 176 -12.93 -2.43 17.86
N HIS A 177 -13.61 -2.16 16.74
CA HIS A 177 -14.30 -0.88 16.51
C HIS A 177 -15.82 -0.97 16.69
N GLU A 178 -16.34 -2.11 17.15
CA GLU A 178 -17.75 -2.25 17.50
C GLU A 178 -18.07 -1.30 18.68
N PRO A 179 -19.18 -0.52 18.61
CA PRO A 179 -19.56 0.34 19.72
C PRO A 179 -19.80 -0.50 20.99
N VAL A 180 -19.41 0.04 22.14
CA VAL A 180 -19.64 -0.59 23.44
C VAL A 180 -21.06 -0.25 23.89
N ASP A 181 -21.89 -1.28 24.13
CA ASP A 181 -23.21 -1.10 24.75
C ASP A 181 -23.04 -0.56 26.19
N GLU A 182 -23.86 0.43 26.56
CA GLU A 182 -23.89 1.06 27.91
C GLU A 182 -24.55 0.16 28.98
#